data_AF-W7I3M9-F1
#
_entry.id   AF-W7I3M9-F1
#
_cell.length_a   1.000
_cell.length_b   1.000
_cell.length_c   1.000
_cell.angle_alpha   90.00
_cell.angle_beta   90.00
_cell.angle_gamma   90.00
#
_symmetry.space_group_name_H-M   'P 1'
#
loop_
_entity.id
_entity.type
_entity.pdbx_description
1 polymer ?
#
loop_
_entity_poly.entity_id
_entity_poly.type
_entity_poly.pdbx_seq_one_letter_code
_entity_poly.pdbx_strand_id
1 'polypeptide(L)'
;MGYLDTDTLLMISPTRGGHMAGKGEKQLREIQLDAAQDMIEWVRESIPVPEGDDKLEIILSDGDHGLLPNSQPDRTVNVIKDIISGFSVWELVGLERAVILSKSLLVGLRLVMENRKYDSIRWDVEEAARACNLETDFQVEQWGMVEDTHDVNHVDLRRGLGSVVLLVSEVDLPNPAFE
;
A
#
# COMPACT_ATOMS: atom_id res chain seq x y z
N MET A 1 5.77 -12.45 -9.30
CA MET A 1 4.83 -11.39 -8.85
C MET A 1 5.68 -10.14 -8.67
N GLY A 2 6.06 -9.48 -9.77
CA GLY A 2 7.11 -8.46 -9.75
C GLY A 2 6.77 -7.21 -8.93
N TYR A 3 5.49 -6.93 -8.73
CA TYR A 3 5.03 -5.79 -7.94
C TYR A 3 5.40 -5.86 -6.45
N LEU A 4 5.63 -7.05 -5.89
CA LEU A 4 6.03 -7.15 -4.47
C LEU A 4 7.51 -6.80 -4.28
N ASP A 5 8.38 -7.25 -5.19
CA ASP A 5 9.80 -6.87 -5.19
C ASP A 5 9.97 -5.36 -5.45
N THR A 6 9.04 -4.77 -6.20
CA THR A 6 9.05 -3.34 -6.58
C THR A 6 8.02 -2.50 -5.83
N ASP A 7 7.53 -2.99 -4.69
CA ASP A 7 6.48 -2.32 -3.93
C ASP A 7 6.97 -0.97 -3.37
N THR A 8 6.27 0.12 -3.67
CA THR A 8 6.74 1.46 -3.31
C THR A 8 6.96 1.66 -1.80
N LEU A 9 6.24 0.95 -0.94
CA LEU A 9 6.41 1.03 0.51
C LEU A 9 7.68 0.34 1.01
N LEU A 10 8.26 -0.55 0.19
CA LEU A 10 9.47 -1.29 0.55
C LEU A 10 10.74 -0.62 0.02
N MET A 11 10.61 0.52 -0.66
CA MET A 11 11.71 1.30 -1.22
C MET A 11 12.12 2.40 -0.25
N ILE A 12 13.33 2.30 0.31
CA ILE A 12 13.80 3.23 1.34
C ILE A 12 14.88 4.14 0.76
N SER A 13 14.70 5.45 0.92
CA SER A 13 15.67 6.48 0.51
C SER A 13 17.03 6.24 1.17
N PRO A 14 18.15 6.45 0.46
CA PRO A 14 19.48 6.33 1.05
C PRO A 14 19.70 7.31 2.21
N THR A 15 20.64 6.98 3.09
CA THR A 15 21.09 7.86 4.17
C THR A 15 21.87 9.06 3.63
N ARG A 16 22.51 8.90 2.46
CA ARG A 16 23.25 9.97 1.77
C ARG A 16 22.32 10.77 0.85
N GLY A 17 22.30 12.10 1.00
CA GLY A 17 21.44 12.96 0.18
C GLY A 17 21.19 14.36 0.74
N GLY A 18 21.60 14.63 1.98
CA GLY A 18 21.43 15.93 2.64
C GLY A 18 20.22 15.96 3.57
N HIS A 19 20.32 16.78 4.61
CA HIS A 19 19.19 17.07 5.50
C HIS A 19 18.27 18.05 4.78
N MET A 20 17.20 17.51 4.18
CA MET A 20 16.23 18.30 3.43
C MET A 20 15.13 18.80 4.36
N ALA A 21 14.83 18.07 5.43
CA ALA A 21 13.86 18.47 6.44
C ALA A 21 14.44 19.53 7.39
N GLY A 22 13.55 20.34 7.97
CA GLY A 22 13.90 21.31 9.00
C GLY A 22 14.47 20.67 10.27
N LYS A 23 15.10 21.48 11.12
CA LYS A 23 15.64 21.01 12.39
C LYS A 23 14.53 20.48 13.30
N GLY A 24 14.55 19.17 13.59
CA GLY A 24 13.57 18.50 14.44
C GLY A 24 12.41 17.85 13.67
N GLU A 25 12.39 17.98 12.34
CA GLU A 25 11.46 17.25 11.46
C GLU A 25 12.05 15.90 11.06
N LYS A 26 11.18 14.94 10.77
CA LYS A 26 11.60 13.63 10.27
C LYS A 26 12.11 13.76 8.84
N GLN A 27 13.22 13.09 8.56
CA GLN A 27 13.69 12.94 7.19
C GLN A 27 12.80 11.96 6.42
N LEU A 28 12.76 12.08 5.07
CA LEU A 28 12.03 11.16 4.20
C LEU A 28 12.27 9.69 4.54
N ARG A 29 13.53 9.32 4.77
CA ARG A 29 13.90 7.95 5.15
C ARG A 29 13.19 7.48 6.43
N GLU A 30 13.09 8.33 7.44
CA GLU A 30 12.40 8.00 8.69
C GLU A 30 10.91 7.80 8.46
N ILE A 31 10.29 8.68 7.66
CA ILE A 31 8.87 8.59 7.28
C ILE A 31 8.60 7.28 6.50
N GLN A 32 9.48 6.93 5.56
CA GLN A 32 9.38 5.69 4.80
C GLN A 32 9.54 4.45 5.68
N LEU A 33 10.50 4.46 6.61
CA LEU A 33 10.71 3.34 7.54
C LEU A 33 9.51 3.13 8.47
N ASP A 34 8.91 4.20 8.99
CA ASP A 34 7.71 4.12 9.82
C ASP A 34 6.53 3.51 9.05
N ALA A 35 6.28 3.98 7.83
CA ALA A 35 5.19 3.46 6.99
C ALA A 35 5.43 2.01 6.55
N ALA A 36 6.69 1.66 6.22
CA ALA A 36 7.06 0.29 5.90
C ALA A 36 6.88 -0.64 7.11
N GLN A 37 7.26 -0.18 8.31
CA GLN A 37 7.08 -0.95 9.54
C GLN A 37 5.60 -1.20 9.83
N ASP A 38 4.73 -0.18 9.75
CA ASP A 38 3.28 -0.34 9.92
C ASP A 38 2.72 -1.38 8.93
N MET A 39 3.13 -1.32 7.66
CA MET A 39 2.70 -2.28 6.65
C MET A 39 3.22 -3.70 6.92
N ILE A 40 4.46 -3.85 7.42
CA ILE A 40 5.04 -5.15 7.78
C ILE A 40 4.32 -5.75 8.98
N GLU A 41 4.00 -4.93 9.99
CA GLU A 41 3.21 -5.35 11.15
C GLU A 41 1.82 -5.82 10.70
N TRP A 42 1.15 -5.04 9.86
CA TRP A 42 -0.11 -5.43 9.25
C TRP A 42 -0.01 -6.77 8.50
N VAL A 43 1.02 -6.96 7.65
CA VAL A 43 1.24 -8.23 6.95
C VAL A 43 1.36 -9.38 7.95
N ARG A 44 2.15 -9.22 9.01
CA ARG A 44 2.38 -10.28 10.01
C ARG A 44 1.13 -10.63 10.81
N GLU A 45 0.24 -9.66 11.04
CA GLU A 45 -0.98 -9.85 11.82
C GLU A 45 -2.15 -10.36 10.98
N SER A 46 -2.33 -9.77 9.80
CA SER A 46 -3.52 -9.96 8.97
C SER A 46 -3.39 -11.09 7.96
N ILE A 47 -2.17 -11.48 7.56
CA ILE A 47 -1.97 -12.60 6.65
C ILE A 47 -1.92 -13.92 7.45
N PRO A 48 -2.90 -14.82 7.26
CA PRO A 48 -2.90 -16.10 7.95
C PRO A 48 -1.76 -16.98 7.44
N VAL A 49 -1.00 -17.55 8.37
CA VAL A 49 -0.04 -18.63 8.12
C VAL A 49 -0.47 -19.86 8.92
N PRO A 50 -0.16 -21.09 8.48
CA PRO A 50 -0.48 -22.31 9.22
C PRO A 50 0.00 -22.26 10.69
N GLU A 51 -0.68 -23.00 11.57
CA GLU A 51 -0.26 -23.07 12.97
C GLU A 51 1.13 -23.73 13.09
N GLY A 52 2.03 -23.10 13.84
CA GLY A 52 3.42 -23.56 14.03
C GLY A 52 4.42 -23.03 13.00
N ASP A 53 3.95 -22.34 11.95
CA ASP A 53 4.79 -21.68 10.96
C ASP A 53 5.24 -20.28 11.42
N ASP A 54 6.46 -19.88 11.05
CA ASP A 54 6.94 -18.51 11.29
C ASP A 54 6.11 -17.48 10.51
N LYS A 55 6.02 -16.26 11.05
CA LYS A 55 5.40 -15.12 10.36
C LYS A 55 6.10 -14.82 9.04
N LEU A 56 5.40 -14.16 8.12
CA LEU A 56 5.99 -13.77 6.84
C LEU A 56 7.12 -12.76 7.04
N GLU A 57 8.17 -12.95 6.26
CA GLU A 57 9.29 -12.02 6.15
C GLU A 57 9.04 -11.09 4.96
N ILE A 58 9.30 -9.80 5.17
CA ILE A 58 9.27 -8.76 4.17
C ILE A 58 10.62 -8.07 4.18
N ILE A 59 11.25 -8.02 3.01
CA ILE A 59 12.58 -7.45 2.84
C ILE A 59 12.45 -6.03 2.30
N LEU A 60 13.12 -5.07 2.93
CA LEU A 60 13.22 -3.70 2.42
C LEU A 60 14.32 -3.60 1.36
N SER A 61 14.09 -2.76 0.35
CA SER A 61 15.09 -2.35 -0.62
C SER A 61 15.70 -1.02 -0.19
N ASP A 62 16.89 -1.08 0.38
CA ASP A 62 17.56 0.10 0.92
C ASP A 62 18.41 0.80 -0.15
N GLY A 63 18.13 2.08 -0.39
CA GLY A 63 18.85 2.92 -1.34
C GLY A 63 20.35 3.06 -1.04
N ASP A 64 20.81 2.79 0.20
CA ASP A 64 22.24 2.73 0.52
C ASP A 64 22.95 1.54 -0.17
N HIS A 65 22.20 0.53 -0.62
CA HIS A 65 22.70 -0.65 -1.32
C HIS A 65 22.51 -0.60 -2.85
N GLY A 66 21.89 0.46 -3.38
CA GLY A 66 21.71 0.70 -4.81
C GLY A 66 20.25 0.95 -5.20
N LEU A 67 20.00 0.93 -6.51
CA LEU A 67 18.67 1.20 -7.10
C LEU A 67 17.91 -0.08 -7.45
N LEU A 68 18.56 -1.25 -7.40
CA LEU A 68 17.93 -2.51 -7.74
C LEU A 68 17.16 -3.02 -6.53
N PRO A 69 15.89 -3.46 -6.72
CA PRO A 69 15.11 -4.01 -5.63
C PRO A 69 15.66 -5.34 -5.13
N ASN A 70 15.47 -5.61 -3.84
CA ASN A 70 15.63 -6.93 -3.27
C ASN A 70 14.45 -7.83 -3.65
N SER A 71 14.75 -9.08 -3.98
CA SER A 71 13.70 -10.09 -4.17
C SER A 71 13.12 -10.50 -2.81
N GLN A 72 11.79 -10.63 -2.76
CA GLN A 72 11.11 -11.16 -1.59
C GLN A 72 11.30 -12.69 -1.48
N PRO A 73 11.24 -13.26 -0.27
CA PRO A 73 11.33 -14.70 -0.08
C PRO A 73 10.23 -15.44 -0.85
N ASP A 74 10.58 -16.55 -1.51
CA ASP A 74 9.62 -17.37 -2.28
C ASP A 74 8.40 -17.77 -1.44
N ARG A 75 8.61 -18.05 -0.14
CA ARG A 75 7.53 -18.35 0.81
C ARG A 75 6.52 -17.21 0.91
N THR A 76 6.99 -15.98 1.13
CA THR A 76 6.14 -14.78 1.20
C THR A 76 5.39 -14.58 -0.10
N VAL A 77 6.07 -14.69 -1.23
CA VAL A 77 5.47 -14.54 -2.56
C VAL A 77 4.37 -15.59 -2.79
N ASN A 78 4.61 -16.85 -2.42
CA ASN A 78 3.64 -17.93 -2.63
C ASN A 78 2.43 -17.79 -1.70
N VAL A 79 2.63 -17.45 -0.43
CA VAL A 79 1.50 -17.22 0.49
C VAL A 79 0.62 -16.05 0.03
N ILE A 80 1.22 -14.95 -0.43
CA ILE A 80 0.46 -13.82 -0.97
C ILE A 80 -0.31 -14.21 -2.24
N LYS A 81 0.29 -15.01 -3.14
CA LYS A 81 -0.42 -15.55 -4.31
C LYS A 81 -1.60 -16.43 -3.91
N ASP A 82 -1.43 -17.29 -2.92
CA ASP A 82 -2.49 -18.18 -2.45
C ASP A 82 -3.66 -17.39 -1.88
N ILE A 83 -3.39 -16.32 -1.12
CA ILE A 83 -4.43 -15.38 -0.65
C ILE A 83 -5.18 -14.78 -1.83
N ILE A 84 -4.45 -14.22 -2.80
CA ILE A 84 -5.05 -13.57 -3.97
C ILE A 84 -5.82 -14.56 -4.83
N SER A 85 -5.39 -15.83 -4.88
CA SER A 85 -6.13 -16.88 -5.60
C SER A 85 -7.52 -17.17 -5.00
N GLY A 86 -7.72 -16.83 -3.73
CA GLY A 86 -9.02 -16.94 -3.05
C GLY A 86 -9.92 -15.71 -3.22
N PHE A 87 -9.47 -14.66 -3.91
CA PHE A 87 -10.27 -13.45 -4.12
C PHE A 87 -11.36 -13.70 -5.15
N SER A 88 -12.54 -13.11 -4.92
CA SER A 88 -13.60 -13.01 -5.91
C SER A 88 -13.17 -12.14 -7.10
N VAL A 89 -13.94 -12.19 -8.19
CA VAL A 89 -13.67 -11.38 -9.39
C VAL A 89 -13.63 -9.88 -9.05
N TRP A 90 -14.53 -9.41 -8.19
CA TRP A 90 -14.59 -7.99 -7.81
C TRP A 90 -13.40 -7.56 -6.96
N GLU A 91 -12.95 -8.42 -6.06
CA GLU A 91 -11.74 -8.18 -5.26
C GLU A 91 -10.48 -8.21 -6.11
N LEU A 92 -10.39 -9.08 -7.12
CA LEU A 92 -9.27 -9.10 -8.06
C LEU A 92 -9.21 -7.82 -8.91
N VAL A 93 -10.36 -7.35 -9.42
CA VAL A 93 -10.45 -6.08 -10.15
C VAL A 93 -10.11 -4.90 -9.24
N GLY A 94 -10.62 -4.91 -8.00
CA GLY A 94 -10.30 -3.92 -6.99
C GLY A 94 -8.81 -3.89 -6.66
N LEU A 95 -8.20 -5.07 -6.47
CA LEU A 95 -6.77 -5.22 -6.19
C LEU A 95 -5.94 -4.68 -7.35
N GLU A 96 -6.18 -5.13 -8.58
CA GLU A 96 -5.44 -4.64 -9.76
C GLU A 96 -5.50 -3.10 -9.85
N ARG A 97 -6.69 -2.53 -9.72
CA ARG A 97 -6.90 -1.08 -9.77
C ARG A 97 -6.15 -0.36 -8.65
N ALA A 98 -6.21 -0.88 -7.42
CA ALA A 98 -5.49 -0.31 -6.29
C ALA A 98 -3.97 -0.36 -6.50
N VAL A 99 -3.43 -1.50 -6.95
CA VAL A 99 -1.99 -1.68 -7.21
C VAL A 99 -1.50 -0.72 -8.30
N ILE A 100 -2.26 -0.52 -9.37
CA ILE A 100 -1.88 0.41 -10.44
C ILE A 100 -1.84 1.85 -9.93
N LEU A 101 -2.83 2.26 -9.13
CA LEU A 101 -2.92 3.61 -8.57
C LEU A 101 -1.84 3.89 -7.52
N SER A 102 -1.66 2.96 -6.58
CA SER A 102 -0.72 3.11 -5.46
C SER A 102 0.72 2.73 -5.80
N LYS A 103 0.93 1.99 -6.90
CA LYS A 103 2.21 1.34 -7.24
C LYS A 103 2.71 0.41 -6.14
N SER A 104 1.78 -0.16 -5.37
CA SER A 104 2.07 -1.03 -4.23
C SER A 104 1.07 -2.18 -4.15
N LEU A 105 1.59 -3.39 -4.17
CA LEU A 105 0.82 -4.61 -3.96
C LEU A 105 0.29 -4.65 -2.52
N LEU A 106 1.10 -4.29 -1.53
CA LEU A 106 0.73 -4.34 -0.12
C LEU A 106 -0.35 -3.31 0.24
N VAL A 107 -0.25 -2.08 -0.28
CA VAL A 107 -1.33 -1.08 -0.16
C VAL A 107 -2.62 -1.62 -0.77
N GLY A 108 -2.55 -2.16 -2.00
CA GLY A 108 -3.73 -2.71 -2.67
C GLY A 108 -4.35 -3.88 -1.90
N LEU A 109 -3.51 -4.79 -1.39
CA LEU A 109 -3.94 -5.97 -0.65
C LEU A 109 -4.61 -5.57 0.67
N ARG A 110 -4.01 -4.65 1.43
CA ARG A 110 -4.57 -4.12 2.68
C ARG A 110 -5.90 -3.41 2.45
N LEU A 111 -5.95 -2.53 1.46
CA LEU A 111 -7.17 -1.79 1.12
C LEU A 111 -8.32 -2.75 0.79
N VAL A 112 -8.08 -3.78 -0.03
CA VAL A 112 -9.10 -4.77 -0.39
C VAL A 112 -9.50 -5.60 0.82
N MET A 113 -8.55 -6.19 1.55
CA MET A 113 -8.84 -7.12 2.64
C MET A 113 -9.56 -6.46 3.82
N GLU A 114 -9.19 -5.23 4.16
CA GLU A 114 -9.77 -4.52 5.30
C GLU A 114 -11.14 -3.90 5.00
N ASN A 115 -11.47 -3.64 3.73
CA ASN A 115 -12.71 -2.96 3.34
C ASN A 115 -13.75 -3.85 2.65
N ARG A 116 -13.61 -5.17 2.78
CA ARG A 116 -14.61 -6.15 2.28
C ARG A 116 -15.98 -5.96 2.91
N LYS A 117 -16.04 -5.55 4.17
CA LYS A 117 -17.29 -5.35 4.90
C LYS A 117 -17.58 -3.87 5.06
N TYR A 118 -18.75 -3.45 4.62
CA TYR A 118 -19.17 -2.05 4.64
C TYR A 118 -19.25 -1.45 6.06
N ASP A 119 -19.56 -2.25 7.07
CA ASP A 119 -19.71 -1.79 8.46
C ASP A 119 -18.38 -1.63 9.22
N SER A 120 -17.24 -1.94 8.59
CA SER A 120 -15.94 -1.90 9.22
C SER A 120 -14.84 -1.35 8.30
N ILE A 121 -14.98 -0.10 7.82
CA ILE A 121 -13.85 0.63 7.22
C ILE A 121 -12.78 0.79 8.29
N ARG A 122 -11.65 0.12 8.11
CA ARG A 122 -10.51 0.14 9.05
C ARG A 122 -9.41 1.02 8.50
N TRP A 123 -8.64 0.51 7.55
CA TRP A 123 -7.66 1.30 6.81
C TRP A 123 -8.33 2.05 5.66
N ASP A 124 -8.50 3.36 5.83
CA ASP A 124 -9.31 4.18 4.95
C ASP A 124 -8.58 4.67 3.69
N VAL A 125 -9.32 5.32 2.79
CA VAL A 125 -8.80 5.84 1.52
C VAL A 125 -7.72 6.90 1.72
N GLU A 126 -7.82 7.69 2.78
CA GLU A 126 -6.88 8.77 3.08
C GLU A 126 -5.57 8.21 3.65
N GLU A 127 -5.64 7.20 4.51
CA GLU A 127 -4.48 6.45 5.00
C GLU A 127 -3.76 5.74 3.86
N ALA A 128 -4.50 5.06 2.98
CA ALA A 128 -3.93 4.42 1.81
C ALA A 128 -3.27 5.42 0.85
N ALA A 129 -3.92 6.56 0.60
CA ALA A 129 -3.37 7.61 -0.26
C ALA A 129 -2.11 8.25 0.32
N ARG A 130 -2.05 8.51 1.65
CA ARG A 130 -0.85 9.00 2.32
C ARG A 130 0.30 8.00 2.22
N ALA A 131 0.02 6.72 2.47
CA ALA A 131 1.04 5.68 2.46
C ALA A 131 1.77 5.56 1.11
N CYS A 132 1.10 5.77 -0.02
CA CYS A 132 1.76 5.71 -1.34
C CYS A 132 2.26 7.07 -1.87
N ASN A 133 2.03 8.18 -1.17
CA ASN A 133 2.47 9.53 -1.58
C ASN A 133 3.58 10.13 -0.69
N LEU A 134 4.15 9.36 0.26
CA LEU A 134 5.11 9.86 1.26
C LEU A 134 6.21 10.77 0.69
N GLU A 135 6.80 10.39 -0.44
CA GLU A 135 7.87 11.19 -1.06
C GLU A 135 7.33 12.48 -1.68
N THR A 136 6.20 12.43 -2.38
CA THR A 136 5.54 13.62 -2.94
C THR A 136 5.13 14.58 -1.82
N ASP A 137 4.53 14.07 -0.75
CA ASP A 137 4.11 14.85 0.42
C ASP A 137 5.33 15.52 1.07
N PHE A 138 6.40 14.76 1.29
CA PHE A 138 7.65 15.30 1.82
C PHE A 138 8.23 16.41 0.93
N GLN A 139 8.27 16.22 -0.38
CA GLN A 139 8.78 17.23 -1.31
C GLN A 139 7.91 18.49 -1.32
N VAL A 140 6.59 18.35 -1.24
CA VAL A 140 5.65 19.48 -1.13
C VAL A 140 5.87 20.25 0.17
N GLU A 141 6.12 19.56 1.29
CA GLU A 141 6.44 20.20 2.57
C GLU A 141 7.73 21.00 2.49
N GLN A 142 8.77 20.47 1.83
CA GLN A 142 10.07 21.13 1.77
C GLN A 142 10.15 22.26 0.74
N TRP A 143 9.45 22.14 -0.39
CA TRP A 143 9.65 23.03 -1.55
C TRP A 143 8.38 23.71 -2.05
N GLY A 144 7.25 23.46 -1.39
CA GLY A 144 5.96 23.96 -1.81
C GLY A 144 5.32 23.06 -2.87
N MET A 145 4.01 23.27 -3.03
CA MET A 145 3.20 22.51 -3.97
C MET A 145 3.36 23.04 -5.40
N VAL A 146 3.40 22.15 -6.37
CA VAL A 146 3.25 22.48 -7.79
C VAL A 146 1.76 22.35 -8.12
N GLU A 147 1.10 23.49 -8.29
CA GLU A 147 -0.31 23.58 -8.70
C GLU A 147 -0.56 22.87 -10.04
N ASP A 148 -1.76 22.35 -10.23
CA ASP A 148 -2.21 21.55 -11.38
C ASP A 148 -1.48 20.20 -11.59
N THR A 149 -0.56 19.83 -10.68
CA THR A 149 0.14 18.53 -10.71
C THR A 149 -0.07 17.77 -9.41
N HIS A 150 0.41 18.30 -8.29
CA HIS A 150 0.36 17.57 -7.02
C HIS A 150 -1.07 17.49 -6.50
N ASP A 151 -1.80 18.60 -6.47
CA ASP A 151 -3.19 18.69 -6.02
C ASP A 151 -4.13 17.78 -6.82
N VAL A 152 -4.02 17.79 -8.15
CA VAL A 152 -4.80 16.92 -9.04
C VAL A 152 -4.47 15.45 -8.76
N ASN A 153 -3.19 15.10 -8.67
CA ASN A 153 -2.77 13.73 -8.36
C ASN A 153 -3.29 13.26 -6.99
N HIS A 154 -3.28 14.12 -5.96
CA HIS A 154 -3.82 13.78 -4.64
C HIS A 154 -5.32 13.49 -4.70
N VAL A 155 -6.09 14.30 -5.44
CA VAL A 155 -7.53 14.08 -5.59
C VAL A 155 -7.81 12.83 -6.43
N ASP A 156 -7.07 12.63 -7.52
CA ASP A 156 -7.25 11.47 -8.40
C ASP A 156 -6.89 10.14 -7.74
N LEU A 157 -5.83 10.11 -6.93
CA LEU A 157 -5.46 8.94 -6.17
C LEU A 157 -6.56 8.56 -5.18
N ARG A 158 -7.06 9.53 -4.39
CA ARG A 158 -8.14 9.30 -3.42
C ARG A 158 -9.44 8.88 -4.10
N ARG A 159 -9.80 9.53 -5.21
CA ARG A 159 -10.95 9.15 -6.04
C ARG A 159 -10.81 7.72 -6.55
N GLY A 160 -9.63 7.36 -7.02
CA GLY A 160 -9.32 6.03 -7.52
C GLY A 160 -9.41 4.96 -6.43
N LEU A 161 -8.74 5.16 -5.30
CA LEU A 161 -8.77 4.23 -4.17
C LEU A 161 -10.17 4.14 -3.52
N GLY A 162 -10.90 5.26 -3.43
CA GLY A 162 -12.29 5.26 -2.98
C GLY A 162 -13.21 4.45 -3.90
N SER A 163 -12.98 4.49 -5.21
CA SER A 163 -13.71 3.62 -6.15
C SER A 163 -13.42 2.13 -5.92
N VAL A 164 -12.22 1.77 -5.45
CA VAL A 164 -11.89 0.39 -5.09
C VAL A 164 -12.65 -0.03 -3.85
N VAL A 165 -12.65 0.80 -2.80
CA VAL A 165 -13.41 0.53 -1.57
C VAL A 165 -14.88 0.27 -1.89
N LEU A 166 -15.52 1.15 -2.67
CA LEU A 166 -16.91 0.99 -3.08
C LEU A 166 -17.17 -0.30 -3.90
N LEU A 167 -16.18 -0.75 -4.68
CA LEU A 167 -16.28 -1.96 -5.50
C LEU A 167 -16.20 -3.25 -4.67
N VAL A 168 -15.32 -3.26 -3.66
CA VAL A 168 -15.04 -4.48 -2.87
C VAL A 168 -15.85 -4.57 -1.59
N SER A 169 -16.42 -3.46 -1.13
CA SER A 169 -17.35 -3.48 -0.01
C SER A 169 -18.60 -4.25 -0.40
N GLU A 170 -18.84 -5.36 0.29
CA GLU A 170 -20.09 -6.10 0.23
C GLU A 170 -21.21 -5.18 0.75
N VAL A 171 -21.96 -4.61 -0.18
CA VAL A 171 -23.23 -3.97 0.14
C VAL A 171 -24.27 -5.07 0.11
N ASP A 172 -24.96 -5.27 1.22
CA ASP A 172 -26.12 -6.15 1.31
C ASP A 172 -27.28 -5.50 0.54
N LEU A 173 -27.14 -5.46 -0.80
CA LEU A 173 -28.16 -4.95 -1.69
C LEU A 173 -29.29 -5.98 -1.69
N PRO A 174 -30.54 -5.57 -1.39
CA PRO A 174 -31.66 -6.48 -1.53
C PRO A 174 -31.64 -7.05 -2.94
N ASN A 175 -31.67 -8.38 -3.05
CA ASN A 175 -31.72 -9.06 -4.34
C ASN A 175 -32.86 -8.43 -5.14
N PRO A 176 -32.59 -7.78 -6.29
CA PRO A 176 -33.66 -7.20 -7.08
C PRO A 176 -34.56 -8.35 -7.49
N ALA A 177 -35.75 -8.40 -6.88
CA ALA A 177 -36.78 -9.33 -7.29
C ALA A 177 -37.12 -8.97 -8.75
N PHE A 178 -36.53 -9.71 -9.68
CA PHE A 178 -37.00 -9.72 -11.05
C PHE A 178 -38.30 -10.55 -11.05
N GLU A 179 -39.43 -9.87 -10.85
CA GLU A 179 -40.76 -10.38 -11.20
C GLU A 179 -40.93 -10.51 -12.72
#